data_AF-A0A355BK49-F1
#
_entry.id   AF-A0A355BK49-F1
#
_cell.length_a   1.000
_cell.length_b   1.000
_cell.length_c   1.000
_cell.angle_alpha   90.00
_cell.angle_beta   90.00
_cell.angle_gamma   90.00
#
_symmetry.space_group_name_H-M   'P 1'
#
loop_
_entity.id
_entity.type
_entity.pdbx_description
1 polymer ?
#
loop_
_entity_poly.entity_id
_entity_poly.type
_entity_poly.pdbx_seq_one_letter_code
_entity_poly.pdbx_strand_id
1 'polypeptide(L)'
;INLPAGSIPLDFAYRIHTNIGHRCVGARVNGRIVPHNYQLQNGDIVEILTSTKIRGPSKDWLKMVRTSGAKSKIRAWFKKEQREQNISKGKEMLEKEVGRLGIEPHLLLTEERLLKFGRKQNLLELDDLYASLGYGGTSLIPLMQKLVADYREEQGKTATDLIEIPAIEPERPVHTETGV
;
A
#
# COMPACT_ATOMS: atom_id res chain seq x y z
N ILE A 1 0.16 -28.28 -1.37
CA ILE A 1 -0.17 -26.87 -1.69
C ILE A 1 1.07 -26.27 -2.34
N ASN A 2 0.96 -25.67 -3.53
CA ASN A 2 2.12 -25.09 -4.22
C ASN A 2 2.16 -23.57 -4.02
N LEU A 3 3.33 -23.06 -3.64
CA LEU A 3 3.64 -21.65 -3.42
C LEU A 3 4.96 -21.30 -4.10
N PRO A 4 5.15 -20.05 -4.55
CA PRO A 4 6.43 -19.60 -5.06
C PRO A 4 7.51 -19.56 -3.96
N ALA A 5 8.77 -19.64 -4.36
CA ALA A 5 9.90 -19.52 -3.44
C ALA A 5 9.86 -18.19 -2.67
N GLY A 6 10.25 -18.23 -1.40
CA GLY A 6 10.22 -17.06 -0.51
C GLY A 6 8.83 -16.71 0.05
N SER A 7 7.79 -17.50 -0.25
CA SER A 7 6.48 -17.35 0.38
C SER A 7 6.54 -17.50 1.90
N ILE A 8 5.69 -16.74 2.58
CA ILE A 8 5.58 -16.75 4.04
C ILE A 8 4.32 -17.51 4.49
N PRO A 9 4.19 -17.89 5.79
CA PRO A 9 2.98 -18.55 6.30
C PRO A 9 1.67 -17.82 5.98
N LEU A 10 1.71 -16.49 5.88
CA LEU A 10 0.54 -15.70 5.49
C LEU A 10 0.13 -15.96 4.03
N ASP A 11 1.07 -16.13 3.10
CA ASP A 11 0.76 -16.53 1.72
C ASP A 11 0.07 -17.89 1.68
N PHE A 12 0.54 -18.84 2.51
CA PHE A 12 -0.07 -20.15 2.68
C PHE A 12 -1.52 -20.05 3.21
N ALA A 13 -1.76 -19.22 4.24
CA ALA A 13 -3.10 -18.97 4.76
C ALA A 13 -4.07 -18.48 3.67
N TYR A 14 -3.65 -17.49 2.87
CA TYR A 14 -4.46 -16.96 1.76
C TYR A 14 -4.62 -17.94 0.59
N ARG A 15 -3.69 -18.88 0.44
CA ARG A 15 -3.77 -19.97 -0.55
C ARG A 15 -4.79 -21.02 -0.15
N ILE A 16 -4.92 -21.33 1.13
CA ILE A 16 -5.98 -22.20 1.65
C ILE A 16 -7.33 -21.51 1.52
N HIS A 17 -7.51 -20.36 2.18
CA HIS A 17 -8.77 -19.64 2.15
C HIS A 17 -8.62 -18.17 2.57
N THR A 18 -9.37 -17.28 1.90
CA THR A 18 -9.34 -15.83 2.19
C THR A 18 -9.68 -15.54 3.66
N ASN A 19 -10.69 -16.21 4.22
CA ASN A 19 -11.10 -16.01 5.62
C ASN A 19 -10.01 -16.45 6.62
N ILE A 20 -9.25 -17.52 6.32
CA ILE A 20 -8.13 -17.95 7.16
C ILE A 20 -7.02 -16.89 7.13
N GLY A 21 -6.69 -16.38 5.94
CA GLY A 21 -5.76 -15.25 5.78
C GLY A 21 -6.19 -14.01 6.56
N HIS A 22 -7.46 -13.59 6.44
CA HIS A 22 -8.01 -12.40 7.11
C HIS A 22 -8.00 -12.50 8.64
N ARG A 23 -8.06 -13.73 9.17
CA ARG A 23 -8.11 -14.00 10.61
C ARG A 23 -6.77 -14.46 11.17
N CYS A 24 -5.74 -14.54 10.34
CA CYS A 24 -4.41 -14.98 10.73
C CYS A 24 -3.83 -14.03 11.78
N VAL A 25 -3.40 -14.58 12.92
CA VAL A 25 -2.68 -13.85 13.96
C VAL A 25 -1.22 -14.29 14.08
N GLY A 26 -0.92 -15.50 13.62
CA GLY A 26 0.43 -16.06 13.62
C GLY A 26 0.44 -17.43 12.95
N ALA A 27 1.60 -18.08 12.97
CA ALA A 27 1.76 -19.42 12.44
C ALA A 27 2.73 -20.24 13.29
N ARG A 28 2.56 -21.55 13.28
CA ARG A 28 3.61 -22.49 13.67
C ARG A 28 4.12 -23.24 12.46
N VAL A 29 5.41 -23.47 12.41
CA VAL A 29 6.05 -24.31 11.40
C VAL A 29 6.79 -25.41 12.14
N ASN A 30 6.50 -26.66 11.77
CA ASN A 30 7.05 -27.86 12.41
C ASN A 30 6.86 -27.83 13.94
N GLY A 31 5.66 -27.42 14.39
CA GLY A 31 5.27 -27.35 15.79
C GLY A 31 5.80 -26.14 16.58
N ARG A 32 6.62 -25.26 15.98
CA ARG A 32 7.21 -24.09 16.66
C ARG A 32 6.63 -22.78 16.13
N ILE A 33 6.39 -21.80 17.00
CA ILE A 33 5.97 -20.46 16.59
C ILE A 33 7.10 -19.81 15.78
N VAL A 34 6.76 -19.24 14.64
CA VAL A 34 7.69 -18.53 13.76
C VAL A 34 7.33 -17.05 13.65
N PRO A 35 8.31 -16.17 13.37
CA PRO A 35 8.02 -14.78 13.07
C PRO A 35 7.24 -14.64 11.75
N HIS A 36 6.49 -13.55 11.59
CA HIS A 36 5.62 -13.33 10.42
C HIS A 36 6.36 -13.26 9.08
N ASN A 37 7.67 -13.00 9.10
CA ASN A 37 8.55 -12.92 7.92
C ASN A 37 9.29 -14.24 7.61
N TYR A 38 9.02 -15.32 8.35
CA TYR A 38 9.61 -16.64 8.08
C TYR A 38 9.31 -17.08 6.65
N GLN A 39 10.33 -17.49 5.91
CA GLN A 39 10.18 -18.00 4.55
C GLN A 39 10.01 -19.52 4.61
N LEU A 40 8.90 -20.00 4.04
CA LEU A 40 8.57 -21.42 4.00
C LEU A 40 9.56 -22.20 3.15
N GLN A 41 9.95 -23.37 3.66
CA GLN A 41 10.77 -24.35 2.95
C GLN A 41 9.91 -25.51 2.48
N ASN A 42 10.43 -26.26 1.50
CA ASN A 42 9.72 -27.43 1.01
C ASN A 42 9.68 -28.52 2.11
N GLY A 43 8.51 -29.11 2.32
CA GLY A 43 8.29 -30.13 3.36
C GLY A 43 7.88 -29.57 4.73
N ASP A 44 7.83 -28.25 4.91
CA ASP A 44 7.35 -27.65 6.15
C ASP A 44 5.88 -27.99 6.46
N ILE A 45 5.62 -28.39 7.70
CA ILE A 45 4.27 -28.53 8.24
C ILE A 45 3.84 -27.19 8.84
N VAL A 46 2.87 -26.54 8.22
CA VAL A 46 2.42 -25.20 8.59
C VAL A 46 1.05 -25.26 9.28
N GLU A 47 0.99 -24.74 10.50
CA GLU A 47 -0.25 -24.49 11.23
C GLU A 47 -0.53 -23.00 11.26
N ILE A 48 -1.73 -22.59 10.82
CA ILE A 48 -2.14 -21.19 10.88
C ILE A 48 -2.97 -20.95 12.14
N LEU A 49 -2.51 -20.00 12.95
CA LEU A 49 -3.22 -19.55 14.13
C LEU A 49 -4.21 -18.47 13.71
N THR A 50 -5.50 -18.69 13.96
CA THR A 50 -6.57 -17.74 13.60
C THR A 50 -7.29 -17.22 14.84
N SER A 51 -7.74 -15.96 14.78
CA SER A 51 -8.57 -15.39 15.83
C SER A 51 -10.05 -15.71 15.63
N THR A 52 -10.79 -15.86 16.73
CA THR A 52 -12.26 -15.92 16.76
C THR A 52 -12.90 -14.55 16.47
N LYS A 53 -12.19 -13.45 16.77
CA LYS A 53 -12.62 -12.07 16.49
C LYS A 53 -12.15 -11.64 15.10
N ILE A 54 -13.04 -11.00 14.33
CA ILE A 54 -12.72 -10.47 13.00
C ILE A 54 -12.05 -9.10 13.20
N ARG A 55 -10.72 -9.08 13.24
CA ARG A 55 -9.92 -7.83 13.20
C ARG A 55 -9.60 -7.39 11.77
N GLY A 56 -9.53 -8.35 10.85
CA GLY A 56 -9.13 -8.13 9.47
C GLY A 56 -7.61 -8.05 9.28
N PRO A 57 -7.15 -7.99 8.02
CA PRO A 57 -5.74 -7.87 7.68
C PRO A 57 -5.10 -6.56 8.11
N SER A 58 -3.79 -6.59 8.34
CA SER A 58 -2.97 -5.38 8.53
C SER A 58 -2.45 -4.83 7.19
N LYS A 59 -2.25 -3.50 7.10
CA LYS A 59 -1.66 -2.85 5.92
C LYS A 59 -0.21 -3.30 5.67
N ASP A 60 0.55 -3.56 6.73
CA ASP A 60 1.95 -4.01 6.62
C ASP A 60 2.09 -5.34 5.91
N TRP A 61 1.03 -6.15 5.91
CA TRP A 61 1.02 -7.43 5.19
C TRP A 61 1.23 -7.25 3.69
N LEU A 62 0.78 -6.14 3.09
CA LEU A 62 1.00 -5.86 1.66
C LEU A 62 2.48 -5.75 1.30
N LYS A 63 3.34 -5.36 2.25
CA LYS A 63 4.79 -5.30 2.08
C LYS A 63 5.47 -6.67 2.27
N MET A 64 4.87 -7.55 3.08
CA MET A 64 5.44 -8.85 3.46
C MET A 64 5.05 -10.00 2.52
N VAL A 65 3.77 -10.08 2.14
CA VAL A 65 3.28 -11.21 1.33
C VAL A 65 3.95 -11.22 -0.05
N ARG A 66 4.31 -12.41 -0.53
CA ARG A 66 4.97 -12.57 -1.83
C ARG A 66 3.98 -12.83 -2.95
N THR A 67 2.89 -13.53 -2.66
CA THR A 67 1.95 -13.94 -3.70
C THR A 67 1.05 -12.78 -4.13
N SER A 68 0.87 -12.62 -5.45
CA SER A 68 -0.08 -11.66 -6.02
C SER A 68 -1.50 -11.92 -5.53
N GLY A 69 -1.89 -13.19 -5.40
CA GLY A 69 -3.20 -13.60 -4.89
C GLY A 69 -3.48 -13.12 -3.46
N ALA A 70 -2.51 -13.21 -2.55
CA ALA A 70 -2.66 -12.66 -1.19
C ALA A 70 -2.79 -11.13 -1.22
N LYS A 71 -1.92 -10.44 -1.97
CA LYS A 71 -1.99 -8.96 -2.13
C LYS A 71 -3.37 -8.51 -2.62
N SER A 72 -3.89 -9.16 -3.66
CA SER A 72 -5.20 -8.80 -4.23
C SER A 72 -6.34 -9.00 -3.22
N LYS A 73 -6.34 -10.11 -2.47
CA LYS A 73 -7.36 -10.38 -1.43
C LYS A 73 -7.30 -9.38 -0.28
N ILE A 74 -6.09 -9.04 0.19
CA ILE A 74 -5.88 -8.01 1.22
C ILE A 74 -6.40 -6.65 0.74
N ARG A 75 -6.03 -6.22 -0.47
CA ARG A 75 -6.49 -4.95 -1.06
C ARG A 75 -8.01 -4.92 -1.21
N ALA A 76 -8.61 -6.01 -1.69
CA ALA A 76 -10.05 -6.12 -1.84
C ALA A 76 -10.78 -5.97 -0.49
N TRP A 77 -10.23 -6.52 0.59
CA TRP A 77 -10.79 -6.34 1.93
C TRP A 77 -10.76 -4.87 2.37
N PHE A 78 -9.63 -4.18 2.23
CA PHE A 78 -9.53 -2.75 2.56
C PHE A 78 -10.43 -1.86 1.71
N LYS A 79 -10.61 -2.21 0.43
CA LYS A 79 -11.53 -1.52 -0.47
C LYS A 79 -12.97 -1.56 0.04
N LYS A 80 -13.39 -2.68 0.65
CA LYS A 80 -14.76 -2.88 1.14
C LYS A 80 -14.98 -2.36 2.55
N GLU A 81 -14.12 -2.75 3.51
CA GLU A 81 -14.40 -2.59 4.94
C GLU A 81 -13.96 -1.22 5.50
N GLN A 82 -13.03 -0.53 4.83
CA GLN A 82 -12.44 0.71 5.32
C GLN A 82 -12.53 1.85 4.30
N ARG A 83 -13.57 1.88 3.46
CA ARG A 83 -13.66 2.86 2.37
C ARG A 83 -13.57 4.29 2.88
N GLU A 84 -14.40 4.68 3.84
CA GLU A 84 -14.41 6.06 4.40
C GLU A 84 -13.06 6.44 5.03
N GLN A 85 -12.49 5.55 5.85
CA GLN A 85 -11.17 5.77 6.47
C GLN A 85 -10.06 5.88 5.42
N ASN A 86 -10.13 5.09 4.35
CA ASN A 86 -9.16 5.16 3.26
C ASN A 86 -9.32 6.43 2.43
N ILE A 87 -10.55 6.92 2.22
CA ILE A 87 -10.79 8.21 1.55
C ILE A 87 -10.16 9.34 2.37
N SER A 88 -10.47 9.41 3.67
CA SER A 88 -9.91 10.43 4.56
C SER A 88 -8.37 10.38 4.58
N LYS A 89 -7.78 9.18 4.73
CA LYS A 89 -6.33 9.00 4.70
C LYS A 89 -5.71 9.38 3.35
N GLY A 90 -6.36 9.04 2.23
CA GLY A 90 -5.89 9.39 0.90
C GLY A 90 -5.84 10.91 0.69
N LYS A 91 -6.86 11.63 1.16
CA LYS A 91 -6.89 13.10 1.15
C LYS A 91 -5.73 13.69 1.97
N GLU A 92 -5.58 13.24 3.22
CA GLU A 92 -4.50 13.68 4.11
C GLU A 92 -3.10 13.44 3.51
N MET A 93 -2.89 12.27 2.89
CA MET A 93 -1.61 11.94 2.23
C MET A 93 -1.28 12.89 1.08
N LEU A 94 -2.28 13.28 0.27
CA LEU A 94 -2.08 14.24 -0.82
C LEU A 94 -1.83 15.64 -0.29
N GLU A 95 -2.65 16.12 0.65
CA GLU A 95 -2.50 17.45 1.24
C GLU A 95 -1.14 17.62 1.90
N LYS A 96 -0.68 16.62 2.65
CA LYS A 96 0.64 16.62 3.28
C LYS A 96 1.77 16.70 2.26
N GLU A 97 1.69 15.93 1.18
CA GLU A 97 2.74 15.89 0.16
C GLU A 97 2.76 17.17 -0.69
N VAL A 98 1.59 17.76 -0.97
CA VAL A 98 1.50 19.06 -1.63
C VAL A 98 2.05 20.17 -0.72
N GLY A 99 1.73 20.15 0.57
CA GLY A 99 2.30 21.07 1.55
C GLY A 99 3.82 20.96 1.65
N ARG A 100 4.39 19.76 1.50
CA ARG A 100 5.85 19.54 1.45
C ARG A 100 6.52 20.22 0.25
N LEU A 101 5.79 20.38 -0.86
CA LEU A 101 6.26 21.07 -2.05
C LEU A 101 6.12 22.60 -1.95
N GLY A 102 5.49 23.13 -0.90
CA GLY A 102 5.24 24.56 -0.73
C GLY A 102 4.23 25.14 -1.74
N ILE A 103 3.42 24.28 -2.35
CA ILE A 103 2.39 24.68 -3.31
C ILE A 103 1.05 24.67 -2.60
N GLU A 104 0.21 25.67 -2.86
CA GLU A 104 -1.14 25.71 -2.33
C GLU A 104 -1.98 24.52 -2.84
N PRO A 105 -2.64 23.74 -1.95
CA PRO A 105 -3.37 22.52 -2.33
C PRO A 105 -4.39 22.73 -3.46
N HIS A 106 -5.12 23.85 -3.43
CA HIS A 106 -6.15 24.15 -4.44
C HIS A 106 -5.59 24.36 -5.85
N LEU A 107 -4.29 24.68 -6.00
CA LEU A 107 -3.63 24.84 -7.31
C LEU A 107 -3.23 23.52 -7.95
N LEU A 108 -3.03 22.47 -7.14
CA LEU A 108 -2.56 21.15 -7.58
C LEU A 108 -3.66 20.10 -7.57
N LEU A 109 -4.49 20.10 -6.51
CA LEU A 109 -5.52 19.09 -6.24
C LEU A 109 -6.86 19.47 -6.88
N THR A 110 -6.84 19.89 -8.14
CA THR A 110 -8.06 20.15 -8.89
C THR A 110 -8.74 18.83 -9.26
N GLU A 111 -10.08 18.80 -9.21
CA GLU A 111 -10.87 17.62 -9.54
C GLU A 111 -10.53 17.09 -10.94
N GLU A 112 -10.37 17.98 -11.91
CA GLU A 112 -10.04 17.63 -13.28
C GLU A 112 -8.72 16.85 -13.40
N ARG A 113 -7.63 17.32 -12.77
CA ARG A 113 -6.33 16.64 -12.83
C ARG A 113 -6.34 15.30 -12.09
N LEU A 114 -7.01 15.25 -10.94
CA LEU A 114 -7.17 14.03 -10.17
C LEU A 114 -7.96 12.97 -10.95
N LEU A 115 -9.10 13.33 -11.55
CA LEU A 115 -9.89 12.41 -12.37
C LEU A 115 -9.16 12.02 -13.67
N LYS A 116 -8.40 12.92 -14.29
CA LYS A 116 -7.56 12.60 -15.46
C LYS A 116 -6.55 11.49 -15.14
N PHE A 117 -5.93 11.53 -13.96
CA PHE A 117 -5.09 10.42 -13.49
C PHE A 117 -5.91 9.17 -13.16
N GLY A 118 -7.01 9.34 -12.40
CA GLY A 118 -7.89 8.25 -11.97
C GLY A 118 -8.42 7.40 -13.13
N ARG A 119 -8.86 8.04 -14.22
CA ARG A 119 -9.38 7.36 -15.41
C ARG A 119 -8.38 6.38 -16.03
N LYS A 120 -7.08 6.70 -16.01
CA LYS A 120 -6.02 5.78 -16.48
C LYS A 120 -5.89 4.51 -15.62
N GLN A 121 -6.40 4.55 -14.39
CA GLN A 121 -6.39 3.45 -13.43
C GLN A 121 -7.79 2.81 -13.28
N ASN A 122 -8.75 3.13 -14.17
CA ASN A 122 -10.15 2.73 -14.05
C ASN A 122 -10.82 3.20 -12.74
N LEU A 123 -10.42 4.36 -12.22
CA LEU A 123 -11.04 5.04 -11.08
C LEU A 123 -11.83 6.24 -11.62
N LEU A 124 -13.16 6.15 -11.55
CA LEU A 124 -14.06 7.10 -12.21
C LEU A 124 -14.47 8.26 -11.31
N GLU A 125 -14.38 8.06 -10.00
CA GLU A 125 -14.75 9.05 -8.97
C GLU A 125 -13.53 9.47 -8.14
N LEU A 126 -13.58 10.68 -7.58
CA LEU A 126 -12.54 11.19 -6.69
C LEU A 126 -12.39 10.31 -5.44
N ASP A 127 -13.50 9.88 -4.85
CA ASP A 127 -13.49 9.03 -3.67
C ASP A 127 -12.86 7.66 -3.94
N ASP A 128 -13.00 7.13 -5.16
CA ASP A 128 -12.29 5.92 -5.57
C ASP A 128 -10.78 6.14 -5.66
N LEU A 129 -10.34 7.30 -6.15
CA LEU A 129 -8.93 7.67 -6.18
C LEU A 129 -8.36 7.82 -4.77
N TYR A 130 -9.04 8.58 -3.90
CA TYR A 130 -8.62 8.78 -2.52
C TYR A 130 -8.61 7.46 -1.74
N ALA A 131 -9.65 6.64 -1.87
CA ALA A 131 -9.68 5.32 -1.27
C ALA A 131 -8.49 4.47 -1.75
N SER A 132 -8.26 4.43 -3.08
CA SER A 132 -7.16 3.70 -3.70
C SER A 132 -5.79 4.13 -3.17
N LEU A 133 -5.60 5.43 -2.96
CA LEU A 133 -4.39 5.95 -2.34
C LEU A 133 -4.28 5.51 -0.87
N GLY A 134 -5.37 5.63 -0.09
CA GLY A 134 -5.39 5.31 1.34
C GLY A 134 -5.13 3.84 1.69
N TYR A 135 -5.52 2.88 0.82
CA TYR A 135 -5.18 1.46 0.99
C TYR A 135 -3.94 1.00 0.18
N GLY A 136 -3.29 1.89 -0.57
CA GLY A 136 -2.09 1.57 -1.34
C GLY A 136 -2.36 0.76 -2.63
N GLY A 137 -3.54 0.91 -3.22
CA GLY A 137 -3.84 0.50 -4.59
C GLY A 137 -3.19 1.43 -5.62
N THR A 138 -3.24 2.74 -5.35
CA THR A 138 -2.56 3.79 -6.14
C THR A 138 -1.32 4.27 -5.38
N SER A 139 -0.20 4.44 -6.09
CA SER A 139 1.03 5.00 -5.50
C SER A 139 0.98 6.54 -5.48
N LEU A 140 1.39 7.14 -4.35
CA LEU A 140 1.40 8.60 -4.17
C LEU A 140 2.42 9.28 -5.09
N ILE A 141 3.63 8.72 -5.21
CA ILE A 141 4.74 9.36 -5.93
C ILE A 141 4.42 9.59 -7.41
N PRO A 142 3.96 8.59 -8.19
CA PRO A 142 3.62 8.80 -9.60
C PRO A 142 2.43 9.74 -9.80
N LEU A 143 1.47 9.74 -8.88
CA LEU A 143 0.35 10.67 -8.90
C LEU A 143 0.86 12.11 -8.73
N MET A 144 1.68 12.37 -7.70
CA MET A 144 2.26 13.69 -7.45
C MET A 144 3.12 14.19 -8.61
N GLN A 145 3.98 13.34 -9.16
CA GLN A 145 4.79 13.68 -10.34
C GLN A 145 3.90 14.11 -11.52
N LYS A 146 2.78 13.42 -11.73
CA LYS A 146 1.86 13.78 -12.81
C LYS A 146 1.11 15.07 -12.53
N LEU A 147 0.65 15.30 -11.29
CA LEU A 147 -0.03 16.53 -10.91
C LEU A 147 0.89 17.75 -11.07
N VAL A 148 2.16 17.64 -10.66
CA VAL A 148 3.17 18.69 -10.84
C VAL A 148 3.49 18.93 -12.31
N ALA A 149 3.60 17.88 -13.12
CA ALA A 149 3.81 18.02 -14.56
C ALA A 149 2.63 18.75 -15.24
N ASP A 150 1.39 18.36 -14.94
CA ASP A 150 0.19 19.01 -15.48
C ASP A 150 0.10 20.48 -15.03
N TYR A 151 0.43 20.78 -13.76
CA TYR A 151 0.53 22.15 -13.27
C TYR A 151 1.55 23.00 -14.05
N ARG A 152 2.73 22.44 -14.36
CA ARG A 152 3.80 23.14 -15.10
C ARG A 152 3.39 23.43 -16.56
N GLU A 153 2.76 22.45 -17.22
CA GLU A 153 2.26 22.60 -18.59
C GLU A 153 1.24 23.74 -18.70
N GLU A 154 0.30 23.84 -17.75
CA GLU A 154 -0.74 24.88 -17.74
C GLU A 154 -0.18 26.29 -17.44
N GLN A 155 0.91 26.38 -16.67
CA GLN A 155 1.54 27.66 -16.33
C GLN A 155 2.51 28.18 -17.41
N GLY A 156 2.69 27.46 -18.53
CA GLY A 156 3.58 27.87 -19.62
C GLY A 156 5.07 27.98 -19.22
N LYS A 157 5.45 27.48 -18.04
CA LYS A 157 6.83 27.52 -17.54
C LYS A 157 7.58 26.27 -18.00
N THR A 158 8.52 26.46 -18.92
CA THR A 158 9.52 25.45 -19.30
C THR A 158 10.32 25.02 -18.06
N ALA A 159 10.78 23.77 -18.04
CA ALA A 159 11.30 23.00 -16.90
C ALA A 159 12.44 23.61 -16.06
N THR A 160 12.89 24.84 -16.30
CA THR A 160 14.09 25.43 -15.69
C THR A 160 13.81 26.34 -14.49
N ASP A 161 12.63 26.94 -14.37
CA ASP A 161 12.40 27.97 -13.34
C ASP A 161 11.38 27.51 -12.30
N LEU A 162 11.88 26.80 -11.28
CA LEU A 162 11.50 26.84 -9.86
C LEU A 162 11.80 25.48 -9.18
N ILE A 163 12.83 25.53 -8.33
CA ILE A 163 13.13 24.63 -7.19
C ILE A 163 13.56 23.22 -7.59
N GLU A 164 14.85 22.92 -7.35
CA GLU A 164 15.38 21.57 -7.24
C GLU A 164 14.39 20.73 -6.41
N ILE A 165 13.75 19.76 -7.06
CA ILE A 165 13.12 18.66 -6.33
C ILE A 165 14.30 18.01 -5.60
N PRO A 166 14.41 18.07 -4.25
CA PRO A 166 15.44 17.32 -3.57
C PRO A 166 15.17 15.87 -3.95
N ALA A 167 16.17 15.22 -4.53
CA ALA A 167 16.10 13.82 -4.87
C ALA A 167 15.45 13.10 -3.68
N ILE A 168 14.34 12.41 -3.92
CA ILE A 168 13.73 11.55 -2.92
C ILE A 168 14.75 10.43 -2.69
N GLU A 169 15.68 10.64 -1.74
CA GLU A 169 16.54 9.56 -1.29
C GLU A 169 15.61 8.49 -0.72
N PRO A 170 15.68 7.24 -1.20
CA PRO A 170 14.94 6.16 -0.57
C PRO A 170 15.43 6.10 0.89
N GLU A 171 14.51 6.27 1.85
CA GLU A 171 14.82 6.12 3.27
C GLU A 171 15.61 4.82 3.46
N ARG A 172 16.86 4.95 3.91
CA ARG A 172 17.68 3.80 4.26
C ARG A 172 16.96 3.06 5.39
N PRO A 173 16.87 1.72 5.35
CA PRO A 173 16.27 0.96 6.43
C PRO A 173 17.03 1.27 7.72
N VAL A 174 16.31 1.82 8.71
CA VAL A 174 16.84 2.04 10.06
C VAL A 174 17.15 0.67 10.65
N HIS A 175 18.41 0.28 10.63
CA HIS A 175 18.91 -0.79 11.49
C HIS A 175 18.86 -0.24 12.91
N THR A 176 17.87 -0.65 13.69
CA THR A 176 17.92 -0.51 15.14
C THR A 176 18.98 -1.46 15.66
N GLU A 177 20.21 -0.97 15.79
CA GLU A 177 21.19 -1.53 16.70
C GLU A 177 20.59 -1.42 18.11
N THR A 178 20.16 -2.56 18.65
CA THR A 178 19.92 -2.71 20.08
C THR A 178 21.23 -3.20 20.68
N GLY A 179 22.04 -2.26 21.14
CA GLY A 179 23.06 -2.54 22.14
C GLY A 179 22.43 -2.42 23.52
N VAL A 180 22.34 -3.53 24.24
CA VAL A 180 22.97 -3.81 25.55
C VAL A 180 23.07 -5.32 25.68
#